data_AF-A0A671DUM5-F1
#
_entry.id   AF-A0A671DUM5-F1
#
_cell.length_a   1.000
_cell.length_b   1.000
_cell.length_c   1.000
_cell.angle_alpha   90.00
_cell.angle_beta   90.00
_cell.angle_gamma   90.00
#
_symmetry.space_group_name_H-M   'P 1'
#
loop_
_entity.id
_entity.type
_entity.pdbx_description
1 polymer ?
#
loop_
_entity_poly.entity_id
_entity_poly.type
_entity_poly.pdbx_seq_one_letter_code
_entity_poly.pdbx_strand_id
1 'polypeptide(L)'
;MKPSIMELRSILFVIFIFFSDAVSAIKCLAYFSETADLPCHFINPQNISLDELVVFWQDQHNRVLYELYKGKEKPENVHPMYKGRTSLDQDNWTLRLHNVQIKDRGSYQCYVHRQGPNGLVSIHQKIDNYLLVLANFSQPEISLISNRTENSDNINFTCASTKGYPEPKKMSFVLKTENSTNEYDALMNIFQDNITELYNVSGSLSLPVSPEANVSIFCVLQPTLTQTWLRSQPYNIDAKSRNTRQLFTDHGILITTLPVLFIVCVTVVSLIVKKRKKKQPGPSHECEAIEMEGEENEQAKQRVENRVPERSDETQCVDNISKTASGDKSATHF
;
A
#
# COMPACT_ATOMS: atom_id res chain seq x y z
N MET A 1 7.29 -61.81 -33.50
CA MET A 1 8.58 -62.38 -33.06
C MET A 1 8.76 -62.01 -31.59
N LYS A 2 8.83 -62.96 -30.65
CA LYS A 2 9.03 -62.62 -29.23
C LYS A 2 10.53 -62.34 -28.99
N PRO A 3 10.93 -61.21 -28.36
CA PRO A 3 12.31 -61.02 -27.95
C PRO A 3 12.68 -62.05 -26.88
N SER A 4 13.94 -62.49 -26.87
CA SER A 4 14.45 -63.38 -25.82
C SER A 4 14.50 -62.63 -24.48
N ILE A 5 14.40 -63.37 -23.38
CA ILE A 5 14.58 -62.85 -22.01
C ILE A 5 15.97 -62.18 -21.86
N MET A 6 16.95 -62.65 -22.63
CA MET A 6 18.29 -62.06 -22.69
C MET A 6 18.31 -60.67 -23.35
N GLU A 7 17.64 -60.51 -24.50
CA GLU A 7 17.48 -59.20 -25.18
C GLU A 7 16.79 -58.19 -24.27
N LEU A 8 15.72 -58.61 -23.60
CA LEU A 8 14.95 -57.74 -22.70
C LEU A 8 15.79 -57.27 -21.50
N ARG A 9 16.71 -58.10 -21.00
CA ARG A 9 17.69 -57.71 -19.97
C ARG A 9 18.72 -56.70 -20.48
N SER A 10 19.28 -56.91 -21.67
CA SER A 10 20.23 -55.96 -22.27
C SER A 10 19.58 -54.60 -22.53
N ILE A 11 18.35 -54.59 -23.05
CA ILE A 11 17.56 -53.36 -23.26
C ILE A 11 17.28 -52.66 -21.92
N LEU A 12 16.91 -53.40 -20.87
CA LEU A 12 16.73 -52.81 -19.52
C LEU A 12 18.03 -52.16 -19.00
N PHE A 13 19.18 -52.82 -19.18
CA PHE A 13 20.48 -52.30 -18.75
C PHE A 13 20.88 -51.02 -19.50
N VAL A 14 20.70 -51.00 -20.82
CA VAL A 14 20.98 -49.81 -21.64
C VAL A 14 20.06 -48.65 -21.25
N ILE A 15 18.77 -48.92 -21.00
CA ILE A 15 17.82 -47.92 -20.49
C ILE A 15 18.25 -47.41 -19.11
N PHE A 16 18.71 -48.28 -18.21
CA PHE A 16 19.20 -47.86 -16.89
C PHE A 16 20.44 -46.96 -16.99
N ILE A 17 21.34 -47.21 -17.93
CA ILE A 17 22.51 -46.36 -18.21
C ILE A 17 22.09 -44.99 -18.76
N PHE A 18 21.05 -44.92 -19.58
CA PHE A 18 20.51 -43.64 -20.09
C PHE A 18 19.65 -42.85 -19.08
N PHE A 19 19.29 -43.43 -17.93
CA PHE A 19 18.53 -42.75 -16.88
C PHE A 19 19.36 -42.40 -15.62
N SER A 20 20.62 -42.80 -15.56
CA SER A 20 21.56 -42.33 -14.54
C SER A 20 22.03 -40.90 -14.82
N ASP A 21 22.44 -40.21 -13.76
CA ASP A 21 23.13 -38.91 -13.80
C ASP A 21 22.35 -37.71 -14.36
N ALA A 22 21.05 -37.68 -14.08
CA ALA A 22 20.39 -36.42 -13.73
C ALA A 22 20.94 -35.90 -12.38
N VAL A 23 22.20 -35.45 -12.37
CA VAL A 23 22.89 -34.93 -11.17
C VAL A 23 22.17 -33.67 -10.69
N SER A 24 21.33 -33.82 -9.67
CA SER A 24 20.59 -32.71 -9.08
C SER A 24 21.56 -31.81 -8.31
N ALA A 25 21.94 -30.69 -8.93
CA ALA A 25 22.74 -29.66 -8.29
C ALA A 25 22.21 -29.27 -6.89
N ILE A 26 23.10 -29.27 -5.90
CA ILE A 26 22.87 -28.72 -4.57
C ILE A 26 22.67 -27.20 -4.72
N LYS A 27 21.45 -26.76 -4.45
CA LYS A 27 21.07 -25.34 -4.51
C LYS A 27 21.51 -24.66 -3.22
N CYS A 28 22.71 -24.08 -3.25
CA CYS A 28 23.17 -23.15 -2.23
C CYS A 28 22.34 -21.86 -2.38
N LEU A 29 21.87 -21.27 -1.29
CA LEU A 29 21.02 -20.08 -1.31
C LEU A 29 21.62 -19.00 -0.41
N ALA A 30 21.74 -17.78 -0.93
CA ALA A 30 22.16 -16.60 -0.16
C ALA A 30 21.44 -15.34 -0.64
N TYR A 31 21.35 -14.33 0.22
CA TYR A 31 20.92 -12.99 -0.18
C TYR A 31 22.12 -12.09 -0.52
N PHE A 32 21.86 -11.08 -1.34
CA PHE A 32 22.80 -10.02 -1.70
C PHE A 32 23.36 -9.33 -0.44
N SER A 33 24.68 -9.09 -0.45
CA SER A 33 25.50 -8.61 0.67
C SER A 33 25.59 -9.52 1.92
N GLU A 34 24.92 -10.67 1.95
CA GLU A 34 25.10 -11.66 3.03
C GLU A 34 26.29 -12.60 2.75
N THR A 35 26.27 -13.82 3.32
CA THR A 35 27.28 -14.88 3.11
C THR A 35 26.62 -16.12 2.49
N ALA A 36 27.28 -16.73 1.51
CA ALA A 36 26.90 -18.00 0.92
C ALA A 36 27.80 -19.14 1.42
N ASP A 37 27.21 -20.26 1.79
CA ASP A 37 27.94 -21.49 2.12
C ASP A 37 28.06 -22.40 0.88
N LEU A 38 29.30 -22.78 0.53
CA LEU A 38 29.65 -23.62 -0.62
C LEU A 38 30.31 -24.93 -0.12
N PRO A 39 29.52 -25.92 0.32
CA PRO A 39 30.02 -27.08 1.05
C PRO A 39 30.76 -28.08 0.15
N CYS A 40 31.95 -28.53 0.55
CA CYS A 40 32.69 -29.54 -0.21
C CYS A 40 32.08 -30.95 -0.06
N HIS A 41 31.40 -31.22 1.07
CA HIS A 41 31.03 -32.58 1.52
C HIS A 41 32.23 -33.55 1.58
N PHE A 42 33.43 -33.04 1.81
CA PHE A 42 34.61 -33.87 2.05
C PHE A 42 34.54 -34.41 3.48
N ILE A 43 34.56 -35.74 3.59
CA ILE A 43 34.82 -36.45 4.85
C ILE A 43 36.31 -36.80 4.85
N ASN A 44 36.99 -36.69 5.99
CA ASN A 44 38.40 -37.07 6.15
C ASN A 44 38.52 -38.44 6.86
N PRO A 45 38.21 -39.60 6.22
CA PRO A 45 38.06 -40.90 6.89
C PRO A 45 39.38 -41.50 7.39
N GLN A 46 40.53 -40.91 7.06
CA GLN A 46 41.86 -41.40 7.46
C GLN A 46 42.59 -40.43 8.39
N ASN A 47 41.93 -39.34 8.85
CA ASN A 47 42.57 -38.23 9.57
C ASN A 47 43.84 -37.73 8.85
N ILE A 48 43.74 -37.57 7.52
CA ILE A 48 44.79 -37.03 6.65
C ILE A 48 45.20 -35.66 7.20
N SER A 49 46.50 -35.46 7.40
CA SER A 49 47.02 -34.23 8.00
C SER A 49 46.87 -33.05 7.03
N LEU A 50 46.65 -31.84 7.56
CA LEU A 50 46.43 -30.65 6.74
C LEU A 50 47.63 -30.34 5.82
N ASP A 51 48.86 -30.68 6.22
CA ASP A 51 50.07 -30.51 5.40
C ASP A 51 50.20 -31.54 4.26
N GLU A 52 49.43 -32.63 4.28
CA GLU A 52 49.23 -33.50 3.12
C GLU A 52 48.15 -32.98 2.16
N LEU A 53 47.24 -32.11 2.61
CA LEU A 53 46.08 -31.70 1.81
C LEU A 53 46.35 -30.48 0.94
N VAL A 54 45.83 -30.52 -0.29
CA VAL A 54 45.71 -29.36 -1.19
C VAL A 54 44.24 -29.25 -1.59
N VAL A 55 43.56 -28.23 -1.08
CA VAL A 55 42.12 -28.02 -1.27
C VAL A 55 41.89 -26.70 -2.00
N PHE A 56 41.05 -26.69 -3.04
CA PHE A 56 40.68 -25.44 -3.71
C PHE A 56 39.24 -25.43 -4.20
N TRP A 57 38.67 -24.23 -4.29
CA TRP A 57 37.38 -23.97 -4.93
C TRP A 57 37.57 -23.17 -6.21
N GLN A 58 36.82 -23.55 -7.24
CA GLN A 58 36.72 -22.84 -8.52
C GLN A 58 35.25 -22.60 -8.88
N ASP A 59 35.01 -21.57 -9.68
CA ASP A 59 33.71 -21.38 -10.33
C ASP A 59 33.63 -22.04 -11.70
N GLN A 60 32.45 -21.95 -12.33
CA GLN A 60 32.15 -22.35 -13.71
C GLN A 60 33.05 -21.72 -14.80
N HIS A 61 33.94 -20.78 -14.45
CA HIS A 61 34.90 -20.13 -15.34
C HIS A 61 36.36 -20.47 -14.96
N ASN A 62 36.56 -21.49 -14.11
CA ASN A 62 37.83 -21.94 -13.56
C ASN A 62 38.58 -20.88 -12.73
N ARG A 63 37.90 -19.82 -12.27
CA ARG A 63 38.50 -18.77 -11.45
C ARG A 63 38.60 -19.29 -10.02
N VAL A 64 39.79 -19.24 -9.43
CA VAL A 64 40.03 -19.74 -8.05
C VAL A 64 39.40 -18.79 -7.03
N LEU A 65 38.52 -19.33 -6.19
CA LEU A 65 37.90 -18.63 -5.06
C LEU A 65 38.80 -18.67 -3.84
N TYR A 66 39.39 -19.83 -3.60
CA TYR A 66 40.11 -20.17 -2.39
C TYR A 66 41.05 -21.34 -2.67
N GLU A 67 42.21 -21.33 -2.02
CA GLU A 67 43.15 -22.44 -2.02
C GLU A 67 43.82 -22.55 -0.65
N LEU A 68 43.87 -23.78 -0.13
CA LEU A 68 44.61 -24.22 1.04
C LEU A 68 45.67 -25.23 0.56
N TYR A 69 46.93 -24.79 0.47
CA TYR A 69 48.04 -25.63 0.04
C TYR A 69 48.86 -26.07 1.26
N LYS A 70 48.82 -27.36 1.59
CA LYS A 70 49.53 -27.96 2.74
C LYS A 70 49.23 -27.23 4.04
N GLY A 71 47.94 -27.08 4.34
CA GLY A 71 47.43 -26.46 5.55
C GLY A 71 47.66 -24.95 5.64
N LYS A 72 48.06 -24.29 4.54
CA LYS A 72 48.31 -22.85 4.48
C LYS A 72 47.52 -22.22 3.35
N GLU A 73 46.79 -21.16 3.67
CA GLU A 73 45.98 -20.45 2.68
C GLU A 73 46.86 -19.78 1.61
N LYS A 74 46.30 -19.66 0.39
CA LYS A 74 46.99 -19.10 -0.78
C LYS A 74 46.26 -17.90 -1.38
N PRO A 75 46.15 -16.78 -0.64
CA PRO A 75 45.53 -15.55 -1.14
C PRO A 75 46.28 -14.92 -2.32
N GLU A 76 47.51 -15.33 -2.62
CA GLU A 76 48.20 -14.99 -3.86
C GLU A 76 47.56 -15.61 -5.12
N ASN A 77 46.97 -16.80 -5.02
CA ASN A 77 46.38 -17.55 -6.14
C ASN A 77 44.88 -17.27 -6.33
N VAL A 78 44.22 -16.66 -5.34
CA VAL A 78 42.80 -16.29 -5.39
C VAL A 78 42.54 -15.18 -6.42
N HIS A 79 41.58 -15.42 -7.31
CA HIS A 79 41.17 -14.48 -8.35
C HIS A 79 40.62 -13.17 -7.74
N PRO A 80 40.94 -11.97 -8.29
CA PRO A 80 40.62 -10.68 -7.66
C PRO A 80 39.15 -10.46 -7.27
N MET A 81 38.20 -11.07 -7.97
CA MET A 81 36.76 -11.02 -7.67
C MET A 81 36.36 -11.66 -6.31
N TYR A 82 37.20 -12.56 -5.77
CA TYR A 82 36.96 -13.32 -4.54
C TYR A 82 37.96 -12.98 -3.42
N LYS A 83 39.00 -12.21 -3.73
CA LYS A 83 40.09 -11.89 -2.80
C LYS A 83 39.58 -11.08 -1.61
N GLY A 84 39.80 -11.60 -0.39
CA GLY A 84 39.29 -11.01 0.85
C GLY A 84 37.79 -11.24 1.09
N ARG A 85 37.11 -12.05 0.27
CA ARG A 85 35.68 -12.38 0.40
C ARG A 85 35.42 -13.83 0.84
N THR A 86 36.45 -14.63 1.09
CA THR A 86 36.31 -16.08 1.35
C THR A 86 36.95 -16.49 2.66
N SER A 87 36.30 -17.38 3.41
CA SER A 87 36.88 -18.10 4.56
C SER A 87 36.48 -19.57 4.55
N LEU A 88 37.34 -20.47 5.06
CA LEU A 88 37.06 -21.91 5.13
C LEU A 88 36.62 -22.31 6.55
N ASP A 89 35.44 -22.92 6.63
CA ASP A 89 35.01 -23.73 7.76
C ASP A 89 35.66 -25.12 7.65
N GLN A 90 36.68 -25.37 8.47
CA GLN A 90 37.46 -26.61 8.44
C GLN A 90 36.77 -27.79 9.14
N ASP A 91 35.79 -27.53 10.02
CA ASP A 91 35.09 -28.59 10.77
C ASP A 91 34.13 -29.39 9.87
N ASN A 92 33.59 -28.74 8.83
CA ASN A 92 32.65 -29.35 7.87
C ASN A 92 33.06 -29.19 6.39
N TRP A 93 34.25 -28.62 6.12
CA TRP A 93 34.80 -28.35 4.79
C TRP A 93 33.88 -27.50 3.90
N THR A 94 33.36 -26.40 4.44
CA THR A 94 32.51 -25.44 3.71
C THR A 94 33.23 -24.13 3.47
N LEU A 95 33.32 -23.71 2.22
CA LEU A 95 33.82 -22.37 1.91
C LEU A 95 32.68 -21.36 2.06
N ARG A 96 32.90 -20.33 2.89
CA ARG A 96 31.98 -19.22 3.06
C ARG A 96 32.38 -18.06 2.16
N LEU A 97 31.49 -17.63 1.26
CA LEU A 97 31.66 -16.50 0.35
C LEU A 97 30.87 -15.30 0.88
N HIS A 98 31.57 -14.27 1.36
CA HIS A 98 31.03 -13.09 2.03
C HIS A 98 30.74 -11.92 1.06
N ASN A 99 29.81 -11.06 1.47
CA ASN A 99 29.31 -9.93 0.70
C ASN A 99 28.89 -10.38 -0.72
N VAL A 100 27.95 -11.32 -0.77
CA VAL A 100 27.49 -11.97 -2.03
C VAL A 100 26.91 -10.93 -3.00
N GLN A 101 27.31 -11.00 -4.26
CA GLN A 101 26.82 -10.17 -5.35
C GLN A 101 26.02 -11.03 -6.32
N ILE A 102 25.13 -10.42 -7.09
CA ILE A 102 24.36 -11.13 -8.14
C ILE A 102 25.30 -11.84 -9.14
N LYS A 103 26.46 -11.24 -9.40
CA LYS A 103 27.55 -11.77 -10.25
C LYS A 103 28.23 -13.04 -9.73
N ASP A 104 27.98 -13.44 -8.48
CA ASP A 104 28.42 -14.74 -7.93
C ASP A 104 27.40 -15.87 -8.19
N ARG A 105 26.26 -15.60 -8.85
CA ARG A 105 25.27 -16.63 -9.19
C ARG A 105 25.80 -17.59 -10.27
N GLY A 106 26.18 -18.81 -9.88
CA GLY A 106 26.71 -19.80 -10.80
C GLY A 106 27.02 -21.16 -10.15
N SER A 107 27.61 -22.06 -10.95
CA SER A 107 28.14 -23.33 -10.45
C SER A 107 29.51 -23.15 -9.82
N TYR A 108 29.75 -23.87 -8.72
CA TYR A 108 30.99 -23.92 -7.96
C TYR A 108 31.44 -25.35 -7.76
N GLN A 109 32.76 -25.53 -7.69
CA GLN A 109 33.42 -26.81 -7.63
C GLN A 109 34.45 -26.81 -6.49
N CYS A 110 34.46 -27.87 -5.67
CA CYS A 110 35.49 -28.11 -4.66
C CYS A 110 36.36 -29.29 -5.10
N TYR A 111 37.66 -29.16 -4.91
CA TYR A 111 38.66 -30.19 -5.20
C TYR A 111 39.53 -30.43 -3.97
N VAL A 112 39.68 -31.69 -3.57
CA VAL A 112 40.58 -32.12 -2.49
C VAL A 112 41.60 -33.10 -3.06
N HIS A 113 42.86 -32.71 -2.99
CA HIS A 113 44.00 -33.54 -3.37
C HIS A 113 44.84 -33.89 -2.14
N ARG A 114 45.46 -35.07 -2.18
CA ARG A 114 46.51 -35.48 -1.24
C ARG A 114 47.87 -35.40 -1.92
N GLN A 115 48.83 -34.74 -1.28
CA GLN A 115 50.23 -34.78 -1.65
C GLN A 115 50.81 -36.14 -1.27
N GLY A 116 50.85 -37.06 -2.22
CA GLY A 116 51.62 -38.30 -2.11
C GLY A 116 53.10 -38.08 -2.46
N PRO A 117 53.94 -39.11 -2.27
CA PRO A 117 55.36 -39.09 -2.71
C PRO A 117 55.51 -38.97 -4.23
N ASN A 118 54.50 -39.39 -4.99
CA ASN A 118 54.50 -39.38 -6.46
C ASN A 118 53.83 -38.12 -7.06
N GLY A 119 53.47 -37.12 -6.24
CA GLY A 119 52.75 -35.92 -6.66
C GLY A 119 51.37 -35.76 -5.99
N LEU A 120 50.52 -34.88 -6.54
CA LEU A 120 49.15 -34.71 -6.07
C LEU A 120 48.26 -35.83 -6.63
N VAL A 121 47.43 -36.42 -5.76
CA VAL A 121 46.38 -37.39 -6.12
C VAL A 121 45.04 -36.80 -5.72
N SER A 122 44.08 -36.71 -6.65
CA SER A 122 42.71 -36.30 -6.30
C SER A 122 42.07 -37.38 -5.43
N ILE A 123 41.52 -36.98 -4.28
CA ILE A 123 40.87 -37.90 -3.32
C ILE A 123 39.38 -37.59 -3.13
N HIS A 124 38.92 -36.38 -3.46
CA HIS A 124 37.51 -36.00 -3.44
C HIS A 124 37.25 -34.80 -4.37
N GLN A 125 36.08 -34.79 -5.00
CA GLN A 125 35.64 -33.74 -5.90
C GLN A 125 34.13 -33.50 -5.73
N LYS A 126 33.72 -32.23 -5.76
CA LYS A 126 32.32 -31.77 -5.71
C LYS A 126 32.12 -30.80 -6.86
N ILE A 127 31.13 -30.99 -7.73
CA ILE A 127 30.92 -30.18 -8.95
C ILE A 127 29.51 -29.60 -9.10
N ASP A 128 28.64 -29.96 -8.18
CA ASP A 128 27.20 -29.80 -8.26
C ASP A 128 26.66 -28.71 -7.31
N ASN A 129 27.53 -27.88 -6.72
CA ASN A 129 27.10 -26.74 -5.91
C ASN A 129 26.68 -25.59 -6.83
N TYR A 130 25.40 -25.21 -6.81
CA TYR A 130 24.87 -24.09 -7.59
C TYR A 130 24.37 -22.98 -6.66
N LEU A 131 25.00 -21.81 -6.73
CA LEU A 131 24.63 -20.66 -5.92
C LEU A 131 23.48 -19.88 -6.56
N LEU A 132 22.32 -19.91 -5.88
CA LEU A 132 21.21 -18.99 -6.10
C LEU A 132 21.42 -17.76 -5.21
N VAL A 133 21.48 -16.59 -5.86
CA VAL A 133 21.48 -15.29 -5.17
C VAL A 133 20.09 -14.68 -5.25
N LEU A 134 19.58 -14.17 -4.13
CA LEU A 134 18.34 -13.39 -4.03
C LEU A 134 18.62 -11.97 -3.56
N ALA A 135 17.71 -11.04 -3.80
CA ALA A 135 17.63 -9.81 -3.04
C ALA A 135 16.16 -9.47 -2.77
N ASN A 136 15.83 -9.13 -1.53
CA ASN A 136 14.47 -8.78 -1.17
C ASN A 136 14.14 -7.38 -1.70
N PHE A 137 13.14 -7.32 -2.59
CA PHE A 137 12.50 -6.09 -3.02
C PHE A 137 12.04 -5.26 -1.80
N SER A 138 12.22 -3.94 -1.85
CA SER A 138 11.66 -3.03 -0.84
C SER A 138 10.14 -3.18 -0.72
N GLN A 139 9.55 -2.82 0.43
CA GLN A 139 8.09 -2.76 0.52
C GLN A 139 7.56 -1.88 -0.64
N PRO A 140 6.52 -2.31 -1.38
CA PRO A 140 5.98 -1.50 -2.46
C PRO A 140 5.36 -0.21 -1.93
N GLU A 141 5.62 0.92 -2.57
CA GLU A 141 5.14 2.24 -2.16
C GLU A 141 4.23 2.84 -3.24
N ILE A 142 3.06 3.38 -2.84
CA ILE A 142 2.08 3.99 -3.74
C ILE A 142 2.27 5.50 -3.76
N SER A 143 2.25 6.08 -4.97
CA SER A 143 2.33 7.52 -5.24
C SER A 143 1.25 7.95 -6.24
N LEU A 144 0.83 9.20 -6.15
CA LEU A 144 -0.18 9.82 -7.01
C LEU A 144 0.51 10.56 -8.17
N ILE A 145 0.14 10.26 -9.43
CA ILE A 145 0.77 10.91 -10.60
C ILE A 145 0.09 12.25 -10.92
N SER A 146 -1.23 12.35 -10.72
CA SER A 146 -2.01 13.52 -11.11
C SER A 146 -3.23 13.74 -10.21
N ASN A 147 -3.52 15.00 -9.90
CA ASN A 147 -4.79 15.39 -9.29
C ASN A 147 -5.97 14.98 -10.18
N ARG A 148 -7.06 14.53 -9.56
CA ARG A 148 -8.29 14.02 -10.19
C ARG A 148 -8.78 14.96 -11.30
N THR A 149 -8.72 14.52 -12.55
CA THR A 149 -9.33 15.21 -13.69
C THR A 149 -10.83 15.34 -13.47
N GLU A 150 -11.36 16.56 -13.54
CA GLU A 150 -12.72 16.89 -13.05
C GLU A 150 -13.84 16.11 -13.77
N ASN A 151 -13.57 15.62 -14.98
CA ASN A 151 -14.49 14.86 -15.82
C ASN A 151 -14.26 13.33 -15.77
N SER A 152 -13.49 12.80 -14.81
CA SER A 152 -13.24 11.35 -14.68
C SER A 152 -13.07 10.89 -13.24
N ASP A 153 -13.76 9.82 -12.85
CA ASP A 153 -13.51 9.14 -11.56
C ASP A 153 -12.24 8.27 -11.55
N ASN A 154 -11.51 8.21 -12.67
CA ASN A 154 -10.23 7.54 -12.75
C ASN A 154 -9.11 8.39 -12.12
N ILE A 155 -8.26 7.77 -11.32
CA ILE A 155 -7.10 8.40 -10.67
C ILE A 155 -5.83 7.62 -11.03
N ASN A 156 -4.76 8.33 -11.37
CA ASN A 156 -3.50 7.74 -11.83
C ASN A 156 -2.54 7.50 -10.66
N PHE A 157 -2.18 6.23 -10.44
CA PHE A 157 -1.24 5.81 -9.42
C PHE A 157 0.02 5.20 -10.03
N THR A 158 1.16 5.42 -9.38
CA THR A 158 2.38 4.63 -9.58
C THR A 158 2.69 3.91 -8.29
N CYS A 159 2.87 2.60 -8.37
CA CYS A 159 3.53 1.81 -7.34
C CYS A 159 5.00 1.62 -7.71
N ALA A 160 5.92 1.67 -6.74
CA ALA A 160 7.33 1.40 -6.95
C ALA A 160 7.90 0.45 -5.89
N SER A 161 8.91 -0.35 -6.26
CA SER A 161 9.69 -1.20 -5.37
C SER A 161 11.10 -1.38 -5.91
N THR A 162 12.10 -1.48 -5.04
CA THR A 162 13.52 -1.31 -5.41
C THR A 162 14.44 -2.40 -4.85
N LYS A 163 15.63 -2.50 -5.44
CA LYS A 163 16.78 -3.31 -4.97
C LYS A 163 16.53 -4.83 -4.84
N GLY A 164 15.58 -5.38 -5.60
CA GLY A 164 15.26 -6.81 -5.55
C GLY A 164 15.90 -7.64 -6.66
N TYR A 165 15.99 -8.96 -6.46
CA TYR A 165 16.49 -9.92 -7.45
C TYR A 165 15.98 -11.35 -7.15
N PRO A 166 15.67 -12.17 -8.16
CA PRO A 166 15.64 -11.87 -9.60
C PRO A 166 14.43 -11.03 -10.02
N GLU A 167 14.31 -10.76 -11.32
CA GLU A 167 13.18 -10.08 -11.96
C GLU A 167 11.82 -10.61 -11.46
N PRO A 168 10.83 -9.75 -11.14
CA PRO A 168 9.54 -10.17 -10.60
C PRO A 168 8.53 -10.55 -11.70
N LYS A 169 7.52 -11.33 -11.35
CA LYS A 169 6.50 -11.85 -12.29
C LYS A 169 5.36 -10.88 -12.58
N LYS A 170 4.88 -10.19 -11.55
CA LYS A 170 3.63 -9.42 -11.60
C LYS A 170 3.64 -8.29 -10.58
N MET A 171 3.07 -7.15 -10.94
CA MET A 171 2.61 -6.13 -10.01
C MET A 171 1.12 -5.84 -10.29
N SER A 172 0.33 -5.67 -9.24
CA SER A 172 -1.09 -5.33 -9.35
C SER A 172 -1.54 -4.39 -8.24
N PHE A 173 -2.62 -3.65 -8.52
CA PHE A 173 -3.32 -2.83 -7.55
C PHE A 173 -4.58 -3.55 -7.09
N VAL A 174 -4.72 -3.76 -5.78
CA VAL A 174 -5.92 -4.30 -5.15
C VAL A 174 -6.70 -3.14 -4.55
N LEU A 175 -7.84 -2.83 -5.18
CA LEU A 175 -8.78 -1.80 -4.77
C LEU A 175 -9.83 -2.43 -3.84
N LYS A 176 -9.88 -2.02 -2.58
CA LYS A 176 -10.85 -2.52 -1.59
C LYS A 176 -11.84 -1.43 -1.17
N THR A 177 -13.11 -1.77 -1.20
CA THR A 177 -14.21 -1.00 -0.59
C THR A 177 -14.88 -1.84 0.51
N GLU A 178 -15.96 -1.35 1.10
CA GLU A 178 -16.81 -2.14 1.99
C GLU A 178 -17.48 -3.34 1.27
N ASN A 179 -17.91 -3.13 0.02
CA ASN A 179 -18.76 -4.07 -0.73
C ASN A 179 -18.01 -4.86 -1.82
N SER A 180 -16.75 -4.51 -2.13
CA SER A 180 -15.99 -5.10 -3.23
C SER A 180 -14.48 -5.17 -2.96
N THR A 181 -13.80 -6.08 -3.64
CA THR A 181 -12.34 -6.10 -3.75
C THR A 181 -11.98 -6.49 -5.18
N ASN A 182 -11.36 -5.56 -5.90
CA ASN A 182 -11.02 -5.71 -7.32
C ASN A 182 -9.49 -5.69 -7.45
N GLU A 183 -8.91 -6.61 -8.22
CA GLU A 183 -7.50 -6.58 -8.59
C GLU A 183 -7.35 -6.08 -10.04
N TYR A 184 -6.38 -5.21 -10.26
CA TYR A 184 -6.04 -4.68 -11.58
C TYR A 184 -4.54 -4.80 -11.84
N ASP A 185 -4.17 -5.42 -12.96
CA ASP A 185 -2.77 -5.67 -13.31
C ASP A 185 -2.09 -4.37 -13.75
N ALA A 186 -0.94 -4.06 -13.16
CA ALA A 186 -0.19 -2.84 -13.46
C ALA A 186 0.77 -3.05 -14.64
N LEU A 187 0.87 -2.06 -15.53
CA LEU A 187 1.90 -2.05 -16.58
C LEU A 187 3.26 -1.81 -15.92
N MET A 188 4.07 -2.87 -15.81
CA MET A 188 5.39 -2.81 -15.17
C MET A 188 6.44 -2.22 -16.09
N ASN A 189 7.16 -1.22 -15.58
CA ASN A 189 8.45 -0.78 -16.07
C ASN A 189 9.52 -1.42 -15.18
N ILE A 190 10.47 -2.13 -15.79
CA ILE A 190 11.56 -2.81 -15.09
C ILE A 190 12.88 -2.14 -15.48
N PHE A 191 13.67 -1.75 -14.49
CA PHE A 191 15.03 -1.24 -14.65
C PHE A 191 15.99 -2.13 -13.87
N GLN A 192 17.17 -2.40 -14.43
CA GLN A 192 18.24 -3.14 -13.75
C GLN A 192 19.48 -2.24 -13.62
N ASP A 193 20.06 -2.20 -12.43
CA ASP A 193 21.27 -1.44 -12.16
C ASP A 193 22.51 -2.14 -12.71
N ASN A 194 23.26 -1.50 -13.61
CA ASN A 194 24.40 -2.12 -14.31
C ASN A 194 25.59 -2.51 -13.40
N ILE A 195 25.65 -1.99 -12.17
CA ILE A 195 26.77 -2.23 -11.25
C ILE A 195 26.45 -3.42 -10.33
N THR A 196 25.29 -3.39 -9.69
CA THR A 196 24.81 -4.37 -8.69
C THR A 196 23.95 -5.47 -9.28
N GLU A 197 23.44 -5.30 -10.50
CA GLU A 197 22.46 -6.17 -11.20
C GLU A 197 21.11 -6.32 -10.47
N LEU A 198 20.82 -5.47 -9.50
CA LEU A 198 19.54 -5.41 -8.79
C LEU A 198 18.47 -4.72 -9.64
N TYR A 199 17.22 -5.17 -9.50
CA TYR A 199 16.07 -4.61 -10.19
C TYR A 199 15.33 -3.56 -9.35
N ASN A 200 14.94 -2.48 -10.03
CA ASN A 200 13.96 -1.51 -9.57
C ASN A 200 12.75 -1.60 -10.51
N VAL A 201 11.55 -1.68 -9.94
CA VAL A 201 10.30 -1.87 -10.70
C VAL A 201 9.26 -0.84 -10.32
N SER A 202 8.52 -0.35 -11.31
CA SER A 202 7.35 0.50 -11.09
C SER A 202 6.18 0.09 -11.96
N GLY A 203 4.98 0.05 -11.38
CA GLY A 203 3.74 -0.24 -12.07
C GLY A 203 2.82 0.97 -12.02
N SER A 204 2.39 1.47 -13.17
CA SER A 204 1.50 2.64 -13.25
C SER A 204 0.15 2.27 -13.84
N LEU A 205 -0.94 2.80 -13.27
CA LEU A 205 -2.30 2.48 -13.70
C LEU A 205 -3.32 3.57 -13.34
N SER A 206 -4.31 3.77 -14.21
CA SER A 206 -5.52 4.56 -13.95
C SER A 206 -6.59 3.68 -13.29
N LEU A 207 -6.90 3.93 -12.02
CA LEU A 207 -7.87 3.15 -11.24
C LEU A 207 -9.21 3.90 -11.08
N PRO A 208 -10.37 3.25 -11.27
CA PRO A 208 -11.67 3.88 -11.06
C PRO A 208 -11.96 4.02 -9.55
N VAL A 209 -11.98 5.25 -9.05
CA VAL A 209 -12.18 5.57 -7.63
C VAL A 209 -13.42 6.45 -7.47
N SER A 210 -14.55 5.81 -7.15
CA SER A 210 -15.82 6.49 -6.86
C SER A 210 -15.65 7.59 -5.80
N PRO A 211 -16.25 8.78 -5.97
CA PRO A 211 -16.18 9.84 -4.98
C PRO A 211 -17.08 9.58 -3.77
N GLU A 212 -17.96 8.57 -3.82
CA GLU A 212 -19.06 8.37 -2.86
C GLU A 212 -18.79 7.28 -1.82
N ALA A 213 -17.66 6.57 -1.93
CA ALA A 213 -17.29 5.47 -1.03
C ALA A 213 -15.83 5.62 -0.57
N ASN A 214 -15.55 5.15 0.65
CA ASN A 214 -14.17 5.04 1.13
C ASN A 214 -13.46 3.89 0.42
N VAL A 215 -12.22 4.13 -0.03
CA VAL A 215 -11.43 3.17 -0.81
C VAL A 215 -10.04 3.00 -0.19
N SER A 216 -9.65 1.76 0.10
CA SER A 216 -8.29 1.39 0.47
C SER A 216 -7.60 0.72 -0.72
N ILE A 217 -6.51 1.32 -1.20
CA ILE A 217 -5.72 0.81 -2.32
C ILE A 217 -4.45 0.17 -1.79
N PHE A 218 -4.16 -1.06 -2.22
CA PHE A 218 -2.90 -1.74 -1.95
C PHE A 218 -2.19 -2.03 -3.27
N CYS A 219 -0.86 -1.92 -3.29
CA CYS A 219 -0.03 -2.48 -4.35
C CYS A 219 0.50 -3.84 -3.89
N VAL A 220 0.53 -4.79 -4.81
CA VAL A 220 1.01 -6.16 -4.60
C VAL A 220 2.08 -6.46 -5.63
N LEU A 221 3.23 -6.96 -5.18
CA LEU A 221 4.35 -7.39 -6.02
C LEU A 221 4.61 -8.88 -5.80
N GLN A 222 4.70 -9.64 -6.89
CA GLN A 222 5.01 -11.07 -6.91
C GLN A 222 6.44 -11.30 -7.45
N PRO A 223 7.43 -11.62 -6.61
CA PRO A 223 8.76 -12.01 -7.07
C PRO A 223 8.76 -13.36 -7.82
N THR A 224 9.82 -13.65 -8.58
CA THR A 224 9.86 -14.89 -9.38
C THR A 224 10.06 -16.16 -8.55
N LEU A 225 10.88 -16.12 -7.49
CA LEU A 225 11.29 -17.32 -6.74
C LEU A 225 10.60 -17.49 -5.38
N THR A 226 9.93 -16.46 -4.85
CA THR A 226 9.17 -16.55 -3.60
C THR A 226 7.70 -16.85 -3.89
N GLN A 227 7.04 -17.63 -3.03
CA GLN A 227 5.59 -17.81 -3.05
C GLN A 227 4.86 -16.72 -2.23
N THR A 228 5.60 -15.99 -1.39
CA THR A 228 5.12 -14.79 -0.69
C THR A 228 5.05 -13.60 -1.66
N TRP A 229 3.93 -12.87 -1.61
CA TRP A 229 3.75 -11.59 -2.28
C TRP A 229 4.06 -10.45 -1.31
N LEU A 230 4.72 -9.40 -1.78
CA LEU A 230 4.94 -8.18 -1.02
C LEU A 230 3.74 -7.25 -1.19
N ARG A 231 3.31 -6.59 -0.12
CA ARG A 231 2.17 -5.66 -0.14
C ARG A 231 2.57 -4.29 0.42
N SER A 232 2.08 -3.23 -0.21
CA SER A 232 2.24 -1.85 0.29
C SER A 232 1.51 -1.61 1.61
N GLN A 233 1.81 -0.47 2.23
CA GLN A 233 0.87 0.17 3.15
C GLN A 233 -0.41 0.58 2.39
N PRO A 234 -1.58 0.64 3.05
CA PRO A 234 -2.82 1.09 2.40
C PRO A 234 -2.75 2.57 2.04
N TYR A 235 -3.02 2.90 0.77
CA TYR A 235 -3.34 4.25 0.35
C TYR A 235 -4.86 4.44 0.44
N ASN A 236 -5.31 5.21 1.43
CA ASN A 236 -6.74 5.42 1.69
C ASN A 236 -7.24 6.70 1.00
N ILE A 237 -8.46 6.64 0.48
CA ILE A 237 -9.19 7.77 -0.10
C ILE A 237 -10.58 7.79 0.54
N ASP A 238 -10.87 8.85 1.29
CA ASP A 238 -12.18 9.06 1.92
C ASP A 238 -13.20 9.57 0.90
N ALA A 239 -14.46 9.17 1.08
CA ALA A 239 -15.58 9.67 0.29
C ALA A 239 -15.69 11.20 0.40
N LYS A 240 -15.85 11.87 -0.74
CA LYS A 240 -16.13 13.31 -0.75
C LYS A 240 -17.53 13.54 -0.24
N SER A 241 -17.63 14.06 1.00
CA SER A 241 -18.87 14.56 1.56
C SER A 241 -19.56 15.50 0.55
N ARG A 242 -20.78 15.12 0.11
CA ARG A 242 -21.64 16.01 -0.65
C ARG A 242 -21.97 17.21 0.25
N ASN A 243 -21.39 18.37 -0.02
CA ASN A 243 -21.77 19.61 0.66
C ASN A 243 -23.27 19.85 0.40
N THR A 244 -24.13 19.68 1.40
CA THR A 244 -25.60 19.87 1.31
C THR A 244 -25.98 21.37 1.23
N ARG A 245 -25.22 22.15 0.47
CA ARG A 245 -25.31 23.61 0.34
C ARG A 245 -25.93 24.05 -0.99
N GLN A 246 -26.52 23.12 -1.74
CA GLN A 246 -27.05 23.33 -3.10
C GLN A 246 -28.46 22.77 -3.30
N LEU A 247 -29.24 22.62 -2.20
CA LEU A 247 -30.66 22.23 -2.21
C LEU A 247 -31.57 23.29 -1.54
N PHE A 248 -31.09 24.54 -1.42
CA PHE A 248 -31.84 25.67 -0.84
C PHE A 248 -31.68 26.96 -1.67
N THR A 249 -31.79 26.84 -2.99
CA THR A 249 -31.69 27.97 -3.93
C THR A 249 -32.76 27.98 -5.03
N ASP A 250 -33.91 27.30 -4.84
CA ASP A 250 -35.10 27.54 -5.68
C ASP A 250 -36.45 27.48 -4.93
N HIS A 251 -36.57 28.29 -3.88
CA HIS A 251 -37.87 28.69 -3.32
C HIS A 251 -38.10 30.22 -3.38
N GLY A 252 -37.15 30.99 -3.92
CA GLY A 252 -37.27 32.44 -4.07
C GLY A 252 -38.28 32.89 -5.13
N ILE A 253 -38.61 32.03 -6.11
CA ILE A 253 -39.48 32.38 -7.23
C ILE A 253 -40.98 32.34 -6.86
N LEU A 254 -41.39 31.43 -5.95
CA LEU A 254 -42.80 31.17 -5.63
C LEU A 254 -43.47 32.27 -4.78
N ILE A 255 -42.71 33.20 -4.20
CA ILE A 255 -43.23 34.26 -3.31
C ILE A 255 -43.68 35.50 -4.11
N THR A 256 -43.33 35.62 -5.40
CA THR A 256 -43.59 36.82 -6.21
C THR A 256 -45.05 37.01 -6.64
N THR A 257 -45.85 35.93 -6.69
CA THR A 257 -47.24 35.95 -7.20
C THR A 257 -48.25 36.49 -6.19
N LEU A 258 -48.07 36.17 -4.90
CA LEU A 258 -48.92 36.60 -3.79
C LEU A 258 -49.05 38.13 -3.63
N PRO A 259 -47.96 38.93 -3.56
CA PRO A 259 -48.08 40.38 -3.42
C PRO A 259 -48.68 41.04 -4.66
N VAL A 260 -48.40 40.53 -5.87
CA VAL A 260 -49.00 41.04 -7.12
C VAL A 260 -50.51 40.80 -7.12
N LEU A 261 -50.96 39.59 -6.76
CA LEU A 261 -52.38 39.28 -6.66
C LEU A 261 -53.08 40.16 -5.61
N PHE A 262 -52.45 40.38 -4.46
CA PHE A 262 -52.99 41.26 -3.42
C PHE A 262 -53.15 42.71 -3.91
N ILE A 263 -52.17 43.26 -4.62
CA ILE A 263 -52.23 44.61 -5.22
C ILE A 263 -53.35 44.71 -6.28
N VAL A 264 -53.54 43.68 -7.10
CA VAL A 264 -54.66 43.61 -8.06
C VAL A 264 -56.00 43.57 -7.34
N CYS A 265 -56.15 42.76 -6.28
CA CYS A 265 -57.37 42.74 -5.47
C CYS A 265 -57.68 44.10 -4.81
N VAL A 266 -56.68 44.74 -4.19
CA VAL A 266 -56.83 46.05 -3.53
C VAL A 266 -57.20 47.15 -4.54
N THR A 267 -56.60 47.16 -5.73
CA THR A 267 -56.94 48.15 -6.77
C THR A 267 -58.34 47.92 -7.35
N VAL A 268 -58.75 46.68 -7.61
CA VAL A 268 -60.12 46.35 -8.04
C VAL A 268 -61.16 46.74 -6.98
N VAL A 269 -60.95 46.40 -5.71
CA VAL A 269 -61.84 46.82 -4.60
C VAL A 269 -61.89 48.35 -4.49
N SER A 270 -60.76 49.03 -4.61
CA SER A 270 -60.71 50.51 -4.59
C SER A 270 -61.50 51.15 -5.74
N LEU A 271 -61.50 50.54 -6.93
CA LEU A 271 -62.31 50.99 -8.08
C LEU A 271 -63.80 50.73 -7.86
N ILE A 272 -64.18 49.60 -7.24
CA ILE A 272 -65.57 49.29 -6.88
C ILE A 272 -66.08 50.29 -5.82
N VAL A 273 -65.30 50.59 -4.78
CA VAL A 273 -65.64 51.57 -3.75
C VAL A 273 -65.73 52.99 -4.33
N LYS A 274 -64.81 53.38 -5.23
CA LYS A 274 -64.91 54.67 -5.96
C LYS A 274 -66.13 54.74 -6.88
N LYS A 275 -66.55 53.63 -7.52
CA LYS A 275 -67.81 53.57 -8.27
C LYS A 275 -69.04 53.70 -7.37
N ARG A 276 -69.06 53.06 -6.20
CA ARG A 276 -70.15 53.19 -5.22
C ARG A 276 -70.25 54.61 -4.64
N LYS A 277 -69.15 55.22 -4.21
CA LYS A 277 -69.12 56.62 -3.73
C LYS A 277 -69.45 57.68 -4.79
N LYS A 278 -69.61 57.31 -6.07
CA LYS A 278 -70.09 58.21 -7.14
C LYS A 278 -71.61 58.10 -7.42
N LYS A 279 -72.37 57.32 -6.64
CA LYS A 279 -73.84 57.19 -6.75
C LYS A 279 -74.56 57.39 -5.40
N GLN A 280 -74.47 58.61 -4.84
CA GLN A 280 -75.55 59.32 -4.11
C GLN A 280 -75.00 60.55 -3.37
N PRO A 281 -75.54 61.75 -3.61
CA PRO A 281 -75.72 62.77 -2.58
C PRO A 281 -77.09 62.59 -1.89
N GLY A 282 -77.19 62.97 -0.61
CA GLY A 282 -78.46 63.31 0.06
C GLY A 282 -78.54 64.82 0.31
N PRO A 283 -79.40 65.33 1.22
CA PRO A 283 -80.43 64.64 2.02
C PRO A 283 -81.84 65.29 1.90
N SER A 284 -82.86 64.79 2.62
CA SER A 284 -83.94 65.62 3.19
C SER A 284 -84.82 64.90 4.24
N HIS A 285 -85.44 65.72 5.10
CA HIS A 285 -86.65 65.64 5.93
C HIS A 285 -87.79 64.68 5.49
N GLU A 286 -88.80 64.30 6.30
CA GLU A 286 -89.14 64.38 7.76
C GLU A 286 -90.55 63.75 7.96
N CYS A 287 -90.86 63.12 9.11
CA CYS A 287 -92.19 63.10 9.79
C CYS A 287 -92.32 62.04 10.91
N GLU A 288 -93.28 62.30 11.80
CA GLU A 288 -93.69 61.58 13.03
C GLU A 288 -94.93 60.65 12.74
N ALA A 289 -95.53 59.84 13.65
CA ALA A 289 -95.40 59.66 15.10
C ALA A 289 -96.02 58.31 15.59
N ILE A 290 -95.67 57.89 16.83
CA ILE A 290 -96.52 57.19 17.86
C ILE A 290 -97.05 55.76 17.49
N GLU A 291 -97.21 54.76 18.38
CA GLU A 291 -97.37 54.59 19.85
C GLU A 291 -96.43 53.45 20.35
N MET A 292 -96.36 52.91 21.59
CA MET A 292 -97.14 52.97 22.85
C MET A 292 -96.18 52.81 24.08
N GLU A 293 -96.57 52.15 25.18
CA GLU A 293 -95.94 52.22 26.51
C GLU A 293 -95.44 50.88 27.10
N GLY A 294 -94.64 50.97 28.18
CA GLY A 294 -94.23 49.87 29.09
C GLY A 294 -93.37 50.40 30.25
N GLU A 295 -93.65 50.01 31.50
CA GLU A 295 -93.28 50.75 32.72
C GLU A 295 -91.90 50.43 33.37
N GLU A 296 -91.61 51.19 34.44
CA GLU A 296 -90.45 51.21 35.37
C GLU A 296 -90.11 49.84 36.04
N ASN A 297 -88.96 49.61 36.73
CA ASN A 297 -88.45 50.34 37.90
C ASN A 297 -86.99 50.02 38.33
N GLU A 298 -86.50 50.73 39.36
CA GLU A 298 -85.16 50.60 39.99
C GLU A 298 -85.08 49.44 41.04
N GLN A 299 -84.04 49.18 41.88
CA GLN A 299 -82.80 49.90 42.29
C GLN A 299 -81.75 48.96 42.97
N ALA A 300 -80.49 49.44 43.13
CA ALA A 300 -79.42 48.98 44.05
C ALA A 300 -78.78 47.58 43.78
N LYS A 301 -77.51 47.27 44.14
CA LYS A 301 -76.63 47.72 45.25
C LYS A 301 -75.11 47.63 44.89
N GLN A 302 -74.21 48.04 45.79
CA GLN A 302 -72.77 48.34 45.58
C GLN A 302 -71.82 47.66 46.62
N ARG A 303 -70.48 47.72 46.37
CA ARG A 303 -69.33 47.77 47.34
C ARG A 303 -68.54 46.43 47.58
N VAL A 304 -67.30 46.26 47.04
CA VAL A 304 -65.91 46.41 47.67
C VAL A 304 -65.36 45.06 48.27
N GLU A 305 -64.05 44.70 48.37
CA GLU A 305 -62.78 45.46 48.57
C GLU A 305 -61.46 44.84 47.96
N ASN A 306 -60.40 45.68 47.91
CA ASN A 306 -58.92 45.53 47.69
C ASN A 306 -58.19 44.18 47.88
N ARG A 307 -57.06 44.00 47.12
CA ARG A 307 -55.66 43.96 47.64
C ARG A 307 -54.55 43.89 46.56
N VAL A 308 -53.33 44.29 46.93
CA VAL A 308 -52.07 44.35 46.12
C VAL A 308 -50.88 44.05 47.06
N PRO A 309 -49.98 43.10 46.74
CA PRO A 309 -48.60 43.38 46.24
C PRO A 309 -48.11 42.33 45.19
N GLU A 310 -46.84 42.20 44.76
CA GLU A 310 -45.70 43.11 44.37
C GLU A 310 -44.39 42.25 44.30
N ARG A 311 -43.37 42.65 43.51
CA ARG A 311 -41.95 42.17 43.52
C ARG A 311 -41.69 40.74 42.98
N SER A 312 -40.50 40.33 42.49
CA SER A 312 -39.14 40.92 42.37
C SER A 312 -38.56 40.73 40.94
N ASP A 313 -37.64 41.53 40.38
CA ASP A 313 -36.20 41.82 40.70
C ASP A 313 -35.27 40.58 40.61
N GLU A 314 -34.02 40.61 40.10
CA GLU A 314 -33.22 41.63 39.38
C GLU A 314 -31.90 41.02 38.79
N THR A 315 -31.19 41.74 37.88
CA THR A 315 -29.70 41.70 37.65
C THR A 315 -28.98 40.38 37.21
N GLN A 316 -27.72 40.36 36.73
CA GLN A 316 -26.89 41.27 35.90
C GLN A 316 -25.63 40.50 35.38
N CYS A 317 -24.97 40.98 34.31
CA CYS A 317 -23.75 40.41 33.72
C CYS A 317 -22.46 40.76 34.49
N VAL A 318 -21.34 40.05 34.20
CA VAL A 318 -19.99 40.66 33.98
C VAL A 318 -19.00 39.61 33.43
N ASP A 319 -18.09 40.03 32.55
CA ASP A 319 -16.99 39.23 31.99
C ASP A 319 -15.85 38.96 32.99
N ASN A 320 -14.96 38.01 32.66
CA ASN A 320 -13.52 38.32 32.77
C ASN A 320 -12.61 37.46 31.88
N ILE A 321 -11.43 38.01 31.57
CA ILE A 321 -10.41 37.44 30.68
C ILE A 321 -9.24 36.92 31.51
N SER A 322 -8.65 35.78 31.11
CA SER A 322 -7.28 35.43 31.52
C SER A 322 -6.44 34.92 30.36
N LYS A 323 -5.32 35.62 30.11
CA LYS A 323 -4.17 35.12 29.35
C LYS A 323 -3.08 34.78 30.36
N THR A 324 -2.45 33.61 30.21
CA THR A 324 -1.01 33.47 30.49
C THR A 324 -0.41 32.51 29.48
N ALA A 325 0.81 32.78 29.04
CA ALA A 325 1.61 31.85 28.25
C ALA A 325 2.59 31.10 29.15
N SER A 326 3.02 29.91 28.72
CA SER A 326 4.30 29.36 29.12
C SER A 326 4.90 28.60 27.94
N GLY A 327 6.19 28.78 27.74
CA GLY A 327 7.02 27.99 26.86
C GLY A 327 8.44 28.09 27.39
N ASP A 328 9.21 27.02 27.29
CA ASP A 328 10.63 27.07 27.59
C ASP A 328 11.41 26.18 26.63
N LYS A 329 12.72 26.46 26.54
CA LYS A 329 13.68 25.75 25.70
C LYS A 329 14.65 24.98 26.59
N SER A 330 15.14 23.85 26.11
CA SER A 330 16.46 23.39 26.52
C SER A 330 17.14 22.63 25.38
N ALA A 331 18.44 22.83 25.26
CA ALA A 331 19.33 22.12 24.34
C ALA A 331 20.77 22.27 24.83
N THR A 332 21.50 21.16 24.95
CA THR A 332 22.97 21.08 24.68
C THR A 332 23.46 19.63 24.83
N HIS A 333 24.38 19.25 23.95
CA HIS A 333 25.54 18.36 24.15
C HIS A 333 25.46 17.17 25.12
N PHE A 334 25.81 15.97 24.62
CA PHE A 334 27.23 15.67 24.37
C PHE A 334 27.44 15.12 22.96
#